data_AF-A0A8T4LG63-F1
#
_entry.id   AF-A0A8T4LG63-F1
#
_cell.length_a   1.000
_cell.length_b   1.000
_cell.length_c   1.000
_cell.angle_alpha   90.00
_cell.angle_beta   90.00
_cell.angle_gamma   90.00
#
_symmetry.space_group_name_H-M   'P 1'
#
loop_
_entity.id
_entity.type
_entity.pdbx_description
1 polymer ?
#
loop_
_entity_poly.entity_id
_entity_poly.type
_entity_poly.pdbx_seq_one_letter_code
_entity_poly.pdbx_strand_id
1 'polypeptide(L)' 'MATKILVAQTRMFQNVFVCRDCNKKIRTQMVRVLAGKIKCPRCSGHNFRPVRKK' A
#
# COMPACT_ATOMS: atom_id res chain seq x y z
N MET A 1 -0.70 27.95 -1.35
CA MET A 1 -0.18 26.70 -1.95
C MET A 1 -0.13 25.51 -0.97
N ALA A 2 -0.89 25.51 0.13
CA ALA A 2 -0.83 24.45 1.15
C ALA A 2 -1.67 23.20 0.80
N THR A 3 -2.78 23.37 0.07
CA THR A 3 -3.73 22.29 -0.25
C THR A 3 -3.17 21.25 -1.23
N LYS A 4 -2.33 21.67 -2.18
CA LYS A 4 -1.68 20.76 -3.16
C LYS A 4 -0.78 19.72 -2.49
N ILE A 5 -0.14 20.07 -1.38
CA ILE A 5 0.77 19.18 -0.65
C ILE A 5 0.00 18.07 0.06
N LEU A 6 -1.17 18.39 0.63
CA LEU A 6 -2.05 17.41 1.29
C LEU A 6 -2.63 16.40 0.29
N VAL A 7 -3.02 16.87 -0.90
CA VAL A 7 -3.49 16.00 -2.00
C VAL A 7 -2.36 15.11 -2.54
N ALA A 8 -1.12 15.61 -2.58
CA ALA A 8 0.03 14.80 -2.98
C ALA A 8 0.32 13.69 -1.95
N GLN A 9 0.20 13.98 -0.64
CA GLN A 9 0.41 12.99 0.41
C GLN A 9 -0.63 11.86 0.38
N THR A 10 -1.91 12.19 0.20
CA THR A 10 -2.96 11.17 0.08
C THR A 10 -2.70 10.24 -1.11
N ARG A 11 -2.31 10.77 -2.28
CA ARG A 11 -1.94 9.93 -3.45
C ARG A 11 -0.76 8.99 -3.20
N MET A 12 0.21 9.41 -2.39
CA MET A 12 1.44 8.64 -2.16
C MET A 12 1.29 7.57 -1.07
N PHE A 13 0.49 7.84 -0.03
CA PHE A 13 0.46 7.00 1.18
C PHE A 13 -0.88 6.32 1.41
N GLN A 14 -1.99 6.85 0.89
CA GLN A 14 -3.30 6.28 1.15
C GLN A 14 -3.46 4.95 0.41
N ASN A 15 -3.77 3.88 1.16
CA ASN A 15 -4.02 2.54 0.62
C ASN A 15 -2.86 1.92 -0.17
N VAL A 16 -1.63 2.46 -0.02
CA VAL A 16 -0.44 1.90 -0.67
C VAL A 16 0.23 0.92 0.28
N PHE A 17 0.36 -0.32 -0.17
CA PHE A 17 1.05 -1.40 0.53
C PHE A 17 2.22 -1.88 -0.32
N VAL A 18 3.29 -2.31 0.34
CA VAL A 18 4.46 -2.92 -0.30
C VAL A 18 4.55 -4.36 0.15
N CYS A 19 4.73 -5.30 -0.77
CA CYS A 19 5.00 -6.68 -0.38
C CYS A 19 6.38 -6.81 0.27
N ARG A 20 6.52 -7.64 1.30
CA ARG A 20 7.81 -7.87 1.99
C ARG A 20 8.81 -8.67 1.14
N ASP A 21 8.32 -9.59 0.32
CA ASP A 21 9.19 -10.48 -0.47
C ASP A 21 9.54 -9.83 -1.82
N CYS A 22 8.51 -9.35 -2.53
CA CYS A 22 8.65 -8.84 -3.90
C CYS A 22 8.93 -7.32 -3.97
N ASN A 23 8.88 -6.61 -2.83
CA ASN A 23 8.94 -5.14 -2.72
C ASN A 23 7.96 -4.37 -3.63
N LYS A 24 6.99 -5.06 -4.23
CA LYS A 24 6.05 -4.47 -5.17
C LYS A 24 5.01 -3.65 -4.43
N LYS A 25 4.76 -2.44 -4.94
CA LYS A 25 3.72 -1.54 -4.47
C LYS A 25 2.37 -1.98 -5.04
N ILE A 26 1.36 -2.07 -4.19
CA ILE A 26 -0.03 -2.31 -4.56
C ILE A 26 -0.91 -1.26 -3.89
N ARG A 27 -1.98 -0.87 -4.56
CA ARG A 27 -3.03 -0.01 -4.00
C ARG A 27 -4.23 -0.86 -3.69
N THR A 28 -4.60 -0.93 -2.42
CA THR A 28 -5.75 -1.72 -2.00
C THR A 28 -6.27 -1.28 -0.62
N GLN A 29 -7.49 -1.67 -0.29
CA GLN A 29 -8.07 -1.39 1.02
C GLN A 29 -7.39 -2.23 2.11
N MET A 30 -7.09 -1.59 3.24
CA MET A 30 -6.46 -2.23 4.40
C MET A 30 -7.22 -3.48 4.88
N VAL A 31 -8.56 -3.44 4.87
CA VAL A 31 -9.42 -4.56 5.28
C VAL A 31 -9.16 -5.83 4.47
N ARG A 32 -8.85 -5.70 3.17
CA ARG A 32 -8.58 -6.84 2.30
C ARG A 32 -7.19 -7.42 2.53
N VAL A 33 -6.23 -6.57 2.92
CA VAL A 33 -4.87 -7.00 3.31
C VAL A 33 -4.91 -7.73 4.64
N LEU A 34 -5.61 -7.18 5.64
CA LEU A 34 -5.78 -7.82 6.95
C LEU A 34 -6.55 -9.14 6.85
N ALA A 35 -7.55 -9.21 5.97
CA ALA A 35 -8.29 -10.44 5.70
C ALA A 35 -7.50 -11.47 4.87
N GLY A 36 -6.26 -11.18 4.44
CA GLY A 36 -5.44 -12.09 3.64
C GLY A 36 -6.01 -12.42 2.25
N LYS A 37 -6.98 -11.63 1.76
CA LYS A 37 -7.68 -11.87 0.49
C LYS A 37 -6.91 -11.37 -0.73
N ILE A 38 -5.68 -10.89 -0.54
CA ILE A 38 -4.87 -10.24 -1.56
C ILE A 38 -3.56 -11.00 -1.68
N LYS A 39 -3.19 -11.29 -2.93
CA LYS A 39 -1.94 -11.95 -3.29
C LYS A 39 -1.02 -10.96 -3.99
N CYS A 40 0.30 -10.98 -3.73
CA CYS A 40 1.24 -10.17 -4.53
C CYS A 40 1.13 -10.69 -5.97
N PRO A 41 0.87 -9.82 -6.97
CA PRO A 41 0.76 -10.25 -8.37
C PRO A 41 2.07 -10.81 -8.95
N ARG A 42 3.18 -10.73 -8.20
CA ARG A 42 4.51 -11.22 -8.60
C ARG A 42 4.95 -12.47 -7.86
N CYS A 43 4.88 -12.47 -6.52
CA CYS A 43 5.34 -13.61 -5.70
C CYS A 43 4.20 -14.43 -5.10
N SER A 44 2.93 -14.09 -5.35
CA SER A 44 1.73 -14.71 -4.75
C SER A 44 1.64 -14.68 -3.22
N GLY A 45 2.63 -14.12 -2.52
CA GLY A 45 2.64 -13.97 -1.06
C GLY A 45 1.57 -13.01 -0.54
N HIS A 46 1.19 -13.19 0.72
CA HIS A 46 0.17 -12.41 1.41
C HIS A 46 0.78 -11.38 2.39
N ASN A 47 2.11 -11.35 2.51
CA ASN A 47 2.83 -10.51 3.44
C ASN A 47 3.06 -9.10 2.88
N PHE A 48 2.17 -8.17 3.24
CA PHE A 48 2.29 -6.76 2.88
C PHE A 48 2.64 -5.88 4.09
N ARG A 49 3.42 -4.83 3.86
CA ARG A 49 3.67 -3.72 4.80
C ARG A 49 2.94 -2.46 4.32
N PRO A 50 2.27 -1.70 5.20
CA PRO A 50 1.72 -0.39 4.84
C PRO A 50 2.85 0.61 4.59
N VAL A 51 2.70 1.47 3.59
CA VAL A 51 3.61 2.61 3.39
C VAL A 51 3.08 3.78 4.21
N ARG A 52 3.79 4.12 5.28
CA ARG A 52 3.48 5.30 6.10
C ARG A 52 4.56 6.35 5.90
N LYS A 53 4.16 7.62 5.93
CA LYS A 53 5.10 8.74 6.02
C LYS A 53 5.72 8.69 7.42
N LYS A 54 7.05 8.74 7.51
CA LYS A 54 7.79 8.84 8.77
C LYS A 54 7.86 10.30 9.20
#